data_AF-A0A0F3NLX3-F1
#
_entry.id   AF-A0A0F3NLX3-F1
#
_cell.length_a   1.000
_cell.length_b   1.000
_cell.length_c   1.000
_cell.angle_alpha   90.00
_cell.angle_beta   90.00
_cell.angle_gamma   90.00
#
_symmetry.space_group_name_H-M   'P 1'
#
loop_
_entity.id
_entity.type
_entity.pdbx_description
1 polymer ?
#
loop_
_entity_poly.entity_id
_entity_poly.type
_entity_poly.pdbx_seq_one_letter_code
_entity_poly.pdbx_strand_id
1 'polypeptide(L)'
;MHEKLLNRHNVGSYLLSQDGVIISANATFLKIFELDTLKRHTLLSDFLSKNQSDSETDEVVFLTSTGTMFRAYVTQEVFHDKNNNSYIYGLITPKKFDLTDYQLNPCFIHSPIAIAQCNMDGKIIKYNKAFEALVDKQHQEYIYSHLTAVYSKKIKSTYKTAL
;
A
#
# COMPACT_ATOMS: atom_id res chain seq x y z
N MET A 1 17.41 -18.05 -18.17
CA MET A 1 16.37 -18.98 -17.68
C MET A 1 15.64 -18.41 -16.46
N HIS A 2 16.37 -17.89 -15.47
CA HIS A 2 15.82 -17.30 -14.25
C HIS A 2 14.89 -16.09 -14.47
N GLU A 3 15.31 -15.08 -15.26
CA GLU A 3 14.47 -13.92 -15.58
C GLU A 3 13.14 -14.26 -16.28
N LYS A 4 13.12 -15.32 -17.10
CA LYS A 4 11.87 -15.80 -17.72
C LYS A 4 10.90 -16.38 -16.69
N LEU A 5 11.41 -17.03 -15.64
CA LEU A 5 10.60 -17.54 -14.54
C LEU A 5 10.04 -16.39 -13.70
N LEU A 6 10.88 -15.42 -13.31
CA LEU A 6 10.45 -14.25 -12.55
C LEU A 6 9.33 -13.48 -13.26
N ASN A 7 9.50 -13.21 -14.56
CA ASN A 7 8.47 -12.54 -15.36
C ASN A 7 7.18 -13.37 -15.49
N ARG A 8 7.27 -14.71 -15.60
CA ARG A 8 6.08 -15.58 -15.67
C ARG A 8 5.28 -15.58 -14.36
N HIS A 9 5.93 -15.33 -13.24
CA HIS A 9 5.32 -15.33 -11.91
C HIS A 9 5.01 -13.91 -11.38
N ASN A 10 5.12 -12.87 -12.23
CA ASN A 10 4.95 -11.47 -11.83
C ASN A 10 5.81 -11.08 -10.62
N VAL A 11 7.04 -11.60 -10.55
CA VAL A 11 8.04 -11.23 -9.53
C VAL A 11 8.94 -10.14 -10.07
N GLY A 12 8.95 -8.99 -9.39
CA GLY A 12 9.91 -7.92 -9.65
C GLY A 12 11.27 -8.27 -9.05
N SER A 13 12.35 -8.02 -9.78
CA SER A 13 13.71 -8.12 -9.24
C SER A 13 14.43 -6.79 -9.36
N TYR A 14 15.31 -6.50 -8.40
CA TYR A 14 16.12 -5.30 -8.39
C TYR A 14 17.49 -5.57 -7.76
N LEU A 15 18.45 -4.72 -8.11
CA LEU A 15 19.79 -4.70 -7.57
C LEU A 15 20.08 -3.33 -6.97
N LEU A 16 20.49 -3.28 -5.71
CA LEU A 16 20.90 -2.05 -5.03
C LEU A 16 22.41 -1.96 -4.87
N SER A 17 22.92 -0.72 -4.89
CA SER A 17 24.23 -0.39 -4.33
C SER A 17 24.19 -0.43 -2.80
N GLN A 18 25.37 -0.34 -2.17
CA GLN A 18 25.48 -0.18 -0.70
C GLN A 18 24.73 1.05 -0.18
N ASP A 19 24.62 2.09 -1.00
CA ASP A 19 23.90 3.33 -0.66
C ASP A 19 22.38 3.23 -0.86
N GLY A 20 21.87 2.06 -1.26
CA GLY A 20 20.44 1.82 -1.49
C GLY A 20 19.90 2.32 -2.84
N VAL A 21 20.79 2.72 -3.76
CA VAL A 21 20.42 3.15 -5.12
C VAL A 21 20.09 1.94 -5.96
N ILE A 22 18.96 1.97 -6.67
CA ILE A 22 18.59 0.93 -7.64
C ILE A 22 19.51 1.04 -8.86
N ILE A 23 20.43 0.09 -8.98
CA ILE A 23 21.36 -0.03 -10.11
C ILE A 23 20.64 -0.61 -11.32
N SER A 24 19.83 -1.65 -11.10
CA SER A 24 19.07 -2.31 -12.16
C SER A 24 17.79 -2.94 -11.61
N ALA A 25 16.80 -3.13 -12.48
CA ALA A 25 15.58 -3.86 -12.17
C ALA A 25 15.03 -4.53 -13.43
N ASN A 26 14.23 -5.59 -13.27
CA ASN A 26 13.59 -6.25 -14.39
C ASN A 26 12.30 -5.51 -14.84
N ALA A 27 11.77 -5.90 -16.00
CA ALA A 27 10.57 -5.29 -16.57
C ALA A 27 9.33 -5.43 -15.66
N THR A 28 9.26 -6.51 -14.89
CA THR A 28 8.16 -6.73 -13.94
C THR A 28 8.20 -5.74 -12.78
N PHE A 29 9.39 -5.44 -12.23
CA PHE A 29 9.56 -4.39 -11.24
C PHE A 29 9.06 -3.05 -11.78
N LEU A 30 9.51 -2.66 -12.98
CA LEU A 30 9.06 -1.41 -13.62
C LEU A 30 7.53 -1.37 -13.73
N LYS A 31 6.93 -2.47 -14.18
CA LYS A 31 5.47 -2.58 -14.31
C LYS A 31 4.74 -2.49 -12.97
N ILE A 32 5.26 -3.13 -11.92
CA ILE A 32 4.69 -3.08 -10.56
C ILE A 32 4.66 -1.64 -10.04
N PHE A 33 5.75 -0.90 -10.23
CA PHE A 33 5.88 0.49 -9.77
C PHE A 33 5.37 1.52 -10.76
N GLU A 34 4.77 1.08 -11.87
CA GLU A 34 4.25 1.95 -12.94
C GLU A 34 5.32 2.90 -13.49
N LEU A 35 6.52 2.38 -13.73
CA LEU A 35 7.66 3.10 -14.27
C LEU A 35 7.88 2.71 -15.73
N ASP A 36 8.11 3.70 -16.58
CA ASP A 36 8.59 3.44 -17.95
C ASP A 36 10.07 3.04 -17.94
N THR A 37 10.87 3.72 -17.12
CA THR A 37 12.32 3.51 -16.97
C THR A 37 12.78 3.90 -15.56
N LEU A 38 13.92 3.36 -15.12
CA LEU A 38 14.60 3.80 -13.89
C LEU A 38 15.34 5.12 -14.15
N LYS A 39 15.05 6.14 -13.35
CA LYS A 39 15.81 7.39 -13.33
C LYS A 39 17.14 7.15 -12.58
N ARG A 40 18.18 7.91 -12.96
CA ARG A 40 19.45 7.88 -12.23
C ARG A 40 19.24 8.26 -10.77
N HIS A 41 19.89 7.54 -9.85
CA HIS A 41 19.84 7.76 -8.41
C HIS A 41 18.47 7.52 -7.76
N THR A 42 17.60 6.73 -8.38
CA THR A 42 16.34 6.29 -7.73
C THR A 42 16.67 5.38 -6.54
N LEU A 43 16.14 5.69 -5.36
CA LEU A 43 16.30 4.87 -4.17
C LEU A 43 15.11 3.93 -4.02
N LEU A 44 15.31 2.74 -3.43
CA LEU A 44 14.17 1.87 -3.10
C LEU A 44 13.26 2.51 -2.05
N SER A 45 13.83 3.30 -1.14
CA SER A 45 13.10 4.02 -0.10
C SER A 45 12.15 5.10 -0.66
N ASP A 46 12.38 5.58 -1.88
CA ASP A 46 11.47 6.53 -2.54
C ASP A 46 10.07 5.94 -2.74
N PHE A 47 9.96 4.61 -2.80
CA PHE A 47 8.71 3.90 -2.97
C PHE A 47 8.10 3.41 -1.66
N LEU A 48 8.74 3.59 -0.51
CA LEU A 48 8.21 3.12 0.77
C LEU A 48 7.09 4.04 1.28
N SER A 49 6.00 3.44 1.77
CA SER A 49 4.95 4.19 2.45
C SER A 49 5.43 4.70 3.81
N LYS A 50 5.18 5.98 4.10
CA LYS A 50 5.45 6.61 5.41
C LYS A 50 4.54 6.09 6.53
N ASN A 51 3.47 5.36 6.19
CA ASN A 51 2.46 4.88 7.12
C ASN A 51 2.66 3.39 7.49
N GLN A 52 3.90 2.88 7.47
CA GLN A 52 4.14 1.53 7.98
C GLN A 52 3.84 1.50 9.47
N SER A 53 2.82 0.73 9.86
CA SER A 53 2.66 0.27 11.23
C SER A 53 3.70 -0.83 11.49
N ASP A 54 4.28 -0.89 12.69
CA ASP A 54 5.22 -1.92 13.20
C ASP A 54 4.59 -3.33 13.28
N SER A 55 3.83 -3.77 12.29
CA SER A 55 3.25 -5.11 12.27
C SER A 55 4.32 -6.13 11.88
N GLU A 56 4.44 -7.19 12.69
CA GLU A 56 5.35 -8.35 12.60
C GLU A 56 5.24 -9.20 11.30
N THR A 57 4.68 -8.66 10.22
CA THR A 57 4.56 -9.36 8.94
C THR A 57 5.72 -9.01 8.02
N ASP A 58 6.29 -9.99 7.31
CA ASP A 58 7.28 -9.82 6.21
C ASP A 58 6.73 -9.04 4.98
N GLU A 59 5.67 -8.25 5.17
CA GLU A 59 4.96 -7.49 4.17
C GLU A 59 5.36 -6.01 4.26
N VAL A 60 5.77 -5.45 3.12
CA VAL A 60 6.15 -4.05 2.99
C VAL A 60 5.06 -3.32 2.20
N VAL A 61 4.68 -2.13 2.67
CA VAL A 61 3.75 -1.26 1.93
C VAL A 61 4.55 -0.30 1.05
N PHE A 62 4.31 -0.37 -0.25
CA PHE A 62 4.92 0.47 -1.27
C PHE A 62 3.91 1.45 -1.88
N LEU A 63 4.42 2.50 -2.52
CA LEU A 63 3.71 3.40 -3.42
C LEU A 63 4.28 3.25 -4.83
N THR A 64 3.41 3.16 -5.83
CA THR A 64 3.78 3.29 -7.24
C THR A 64 4.11 4.74 -7.60
N SER A 65 4.63 4.97 -8.81
CA SER A 65 4.91 6.30 -9.34
C SER A 65 3.67 7.20 -9.43
N THR A 66 2.47 6.61 -9.56
CA THR A 66 1.18 7.33 -9.58
C THR A 66 0.59 7.54 -8.18
N GLY A 67 1.24 7.01 -7.14
CA GLY A 67 0.78 7.10 -5.75
C GLY A 67 -0.15 5.99 -5.32
N THR A 68 -0.30 4.92 -6.11
CA THR A 68 -1.09 3.75 -5.72
C THR A 68 -0.35 2.95 -4.65
N MET A 69 -0.99 2.75 -3.49
CA MET A 69 -0.40 1.92 -2.44
C MET A 69 -0.67 0.44 -2.68
N PHE A 70 0.31 -0.42 -2.40
CA PHE A 70 0.14 -1.86 -2.43
C PHE A 70 1.04 -2.56 -1.40
N ARG A 71 0.65 -3.77 -0.99
CA ARG A 71 1.46 -4.65 -0.14
C ARG A 71 2.27 -5.61 -0.99
N ALA A 72 3.50 -5.89 -0.58
CA ALA A 72 4.32 -6.91 -1.22
C ALA A 72 5.19 -7.66 -0.22
N TYR A 73 5.48 -8.91 -0.55
CA TYR A 73 6.54 -9.67 0.10
C TYR A 73 7.88 -9.26 -0.50
N VAL A 74 8.87 -9.03 0.36
CA VAL A 74 10.23 -8.65 -0.05
C VAL A 74 11.22 -9.67 0.48
N THR A 75 12.08 -10.17 -0.39
CA THR A 75 13.23 -11.00 -0.01
C THR A 75 14.48 -10.32 -0.51
N GLN A 76 15.50 -10.20 0.34
CA GLN A 76 16.77 -9.54 0.02
C GLN A 76 17.93 -10.44 0.42
N GLU A 77 18.96 -10.46 -0.42
CA GLU A 77 20.23 -11.13 -0.15
C GLU A 77 21.40 -10.21 -0.48
N VAL A 78 22.42 -10.25 0.36
CA VAL A 78 23.65 -9.47 0.19
C VAL A 78 24.69 -10.33 -0.52
N PHE A 79 25.33 -9.80 -1.54
CA PHE A 79 26.44 -10.46 -2.20
C PHE A 79 27.56 -9.47 -2.54
N HIS A 80 28.74 -9.99 -2.85
CA HIS A 80 29.91 -9.20 -3.18
C HIS A 80 30.40 -9.48 -4.61
N ASP A 81 30.87 -8.44 -5.31
CA ASP A 81 31.56 -8.62 -6.57
C ASP A 81 33.03 -9.05 -6.38
N LYS A 82 33.72 -9.29 -7.48
CA LYS A 82 35.15 -9.66 -7.50
C LYS A 82 36.09 -8.60 -6.88
N ASN A 83 35.62 -7.36 -6.73
CA ASN A 83 36.35 -6.24 -6.15
C ASN A 83 35.93 -6.01 -4.68
N ASN A 84 35.16 -6.93 -4.08
CA ASN A 84 34.62 -6.86 -2.73
C ASN A 84 33.58 -5.75 -2.49
N ASN A 85 33.03 -5.15 -3.56
CA ASN A 85 31.90 -4.22 -3.41
C ASN A 85 30.64 -5.03 -3.06
N SER A 86 29.89 -4.58 -2.07
CA SER A 86 28.65 -5.24 -1.68
C SER A 86 27.45 -4.72 -2.46
N TYR A 87 26.49 -5.59 -2.71
CA TYR A 87 25.23 -5.28 -3.37
C TYR A 87 24.09 -6.04 -2.70
N ILE A 88 22.88 -5.50 -2.82
CA ILE A 88 21.67 -6.18 -2.35
C ILE A 88 20.86 -6.58 -3.57
N TYR A 89 20.67 -7.88 -3.78
CA TYR A 89 19.68 -8.37 -4.74
C TYR A 89 18.36 -8.59 -4.02
N GLY A 90 17.28 -8.05 -4.57
CA GLY A 90 15.96 -8.17 -3.97
C GLY A 90 14.91 -8.65 -4.94
N LEU A 91 13.93 -9.38 -4.39
CA LEU A 91 12.73 -9.84 -5.07
C LEU A 91 11.51 -9.19 -4.41
N ILE A 92 10.55 -8.77 -5.23
CA ILE A 92 9.28 -8.17 -4.81
C ILE A 92 8.14 -8.96 -5.45
N THR A 93 7.23 -9.45 -4.62
CA THR A 93 6.01 -10.11 -5.08
C THR A 93 4.81 -9.35 -4.53
N PRO A 94 4.05 -8.63 -5.38
CA PRO A 94 2.82 -7.98 -4.97
C PRO A 94 1.84 -8.99 -4.40
N LYS A 95 1.24 -8.67 -3.25
CA LYS A 95 0.13 -9.43 -2.70
C LYS A 95 -1.11 -9.17 -3.55
N LYS A 96 -1.92 -10.20 -3.78
CA LYS A 96 -3.23 -9.99 -4.42
C LYS A 96 -4.05 -9.03 -3.57
N PHE A 97 -4.68 -8.05 -4.21
CA PHE A 97 -5.61 -7.14 -3.56
C PHE A 97 -6.76 -7.96 -2.96
N ASP A 98 -6.87 -7.93 -1.63
CA ASP A 98 -8.07 -8.34 -0.95
C ASP A 98 -9.05 -7.15 -0.89
N LEU A 99 -10.35 -7.40 -0.74
CA LEU A 99 -11.37 -6.36 -0.51
C LEU A 99 -11.01 -5.49 0.70
N THR A 100 -10.28 -6.06 1.65
CA THR A 100 -9.75 -5.36 2.82
C THR A 100 -8.66 -4.32 2.47
N ASP A 101 -8.00 -4.43 1.33
CA ASP A 101 -6.95 -3.51 0.86
C ASP A 101 -7.49 -2.34 0.02
N TYR A 102 -8.80 -2.22 -0.21
CA TYR A 102 -9.39 -1.09 -0.96
C TYR A 102 -9.02 0.28 -0.38
N GLN A 103 -8.72 0.33 0.93
CA GLN A 103 -8.20 1.53 1.59
C GLN A 103 -6.86 2.04 1.04
N LEU A 104 -6.11 1.19 0.34
CA LEU A 104 -4.85 1.55 -0.32
C LEU A 104 -5.08 2.19 -1.71
N ASN A 105 -6.31 2.14 -2.21
CA ASN A 105 -6.66 2.72 -3.49
C ASN A 105 -6.63 4.26 -3.41
N PRO A 106 -5.95 4.96 -4.34
CA PRO A 106 -5.94 6.42 -4.40
C PRO A 106 -7.35 7.04 -4.40
N CYS A 107 -8.31 6.40 -5.07
CA CYS A 107 -9.71 6.84 -5.10
C CYS A 107 -10.40 6.77 -3.73
N PHE A 108 -9.86 6.01 -2.78
CA PHE A 108 -10.31 6.02 -1.39
C PHE A 108 -9.50 7.02 -0.55
N ILE A 109 -8.16 6.88 -0.54
CA ILE A 109 -7.26 7.69 0.31
C ILE A 109 -7.39 9.19 0.03
N HIS A 110 -7.35 9.55 -1.25
CA HIS A 110 -7.28 10.92 -1.74
C HIS A 110 -8.64 11.44 -2.22
N SER A 111 -9.72 10.71 -1.97
CA SER A 111 -11.07 11.18 -2.30
C SER A 111 -11.35 12.51 -1.61
N PRO A 112 -11.90 13.51 -2.32
CA PRO A 112 -12.36 14.76 -1.70
C PRO A 112 -13.63 14.56 -0.86
N ILE A 113 -14.23 13.37 -0.89
CA ILE A 113 -15.42 13.01 -0.12
C ILE A 113 -14.99 12.24 1.13
N ALA A 114 -15.56 12.59 2.27
CA ALA A 114 -15.37 11.83 3.52
C ALA A 114 -16.01 10.44 3.38
N ILE A 115 -15.19 9.39 3.53
CA ILE A 115 -15.63 7.99 3.44
C ILE A 115 -15.27 7.27 4.74
N ALA A 116 -16.26 6.60 5.33
CA ALA A 116 -16.07 5.70 6.46
C ALA A 116 -16.77 4.37 6.17
N GLN A 117 -16.04 3.27 6.38
CA GLN A 117 -16.57 1.91 6.37
C GLN A 117 -16.85 1.50 7.81
N CYS A 118 -18.07 1.05 8.06
CA CYS A 118 -18.52 0.61 9.37
C CYS A 118 -18.99 -0.85 9.34
N ASN A 119 -18.95 -1.53 10.48
CA ASN A 119 -19.65 -2.81 10.64
C ASN A 119 -21.18 -2.58 10.75
N MET A 120 -21.94 -3.67 10.88
CA MET A 120 -23.41 -3.60 11.00
C MET A 120 -23.88 -2.82 12.24
N ASP A 121 -23.07 -2.76 13.29
CA ASP A 121 -23.34 -2.00 14.52
C ASP A 121 -22.97 -0.51 14.40
N GLY A 122 -22.45 -0.09 13.24
CA GLY A 122 -21.98 1.28 13.01
C GLY A 122 -20.63 1.59 13.66
N LYS A 123 -19.90 0.58 14.16
CA LYS A 123 -18.50 0.73 14.58
C LYS A 123 -17.65 1.01 13.36
N ILE A 124 -16.85 2.06 13.43
CA ILE A 124 -15.96 2.47 12.34
C ILE A 124 -14.84 1.42 12.23
N ILE A 125 -14.75 0.78 11.07
CA ILE A 125 -13.68 -0.18 10.74
C ILE A 125 -12.52 0.56 10.08
N LYS A 126 -12.84 1.41 9.08
CA LYS A 126 -11.86 2.13 8.23
C LYS A 126 -12.41 3.49 7.79
N TYR A 127 -11.55 4.44 7.47
CA TYR A 127 -11.93 5.75 6.95
C TYR A 127 -10.79 6.39 6.14
N ASN A 128 -11.10 7.42 5.35
CA ASN A 128 -10.10 8.16 4.57
C ASN A 128 -9.69 9.50 5.21
N LYS A 129 -8.70 10.18 4.61
CA LYS A 129 -8.18 11.46 5.12
C LYS A 129 -9.23 12.57 5.18
N ALA A 130 -10.16 12.60 4.23
CA ALA A 130 -11.25 13.58 4.23
C ALA A 130 -12.19 13.39 5.44
N PHE A 131 -12.46 12.14 5.83
CA PHE A 131 -13.21 11.86 7.05
C PHE A 131 -12.43 12.27 8.31
N GLU A 132 -11.14 11.94 8.38
CA GLU A 132 -10.28 12.33 9.51
C GLU A 132 -10.25 13.85 9.75
N ALA A 133 -10.15 14.62 8.65
CA ALA A 133 -10.19 16.08 8.69
C ALA A 133 -11.56 16.62 9.12
N LEU A 134 -12.65 15.95 8.74
CA LEU A 134 -14.01 16.37 9.08
C LEU A 134 -14.33 16.17 10.56
N VAL A 135 -13.73 15.17 11.21
CA VAL A 135 -14.00 14.85 12.63
C VAL A 135 -12.99 15.47 13.59
N ASP A 136 -12.15 16.42 13.12
CA ASP A 136 -11.12 17.12 13.92
C ASP A 136 -10.25 16.16 14.76
N LYS A 137 -9.92 14.98 14.21
CA LYS A 137 -9.19 13.91 14.92
C LYS A 137 -9.83 13.44 16.24
N GLN A 138 -11.09 13.78 16.50
CA GLN A 138 -11.83 13.19 17.60
C GLN A 138 -12.08 11.71 17.26
N HIS A 139 -11.26 10.84 17.82
CA HIS A 139 -11.39 9.39 17.66
C HIS A 139 -12.61 8.90 18.44
N GLN A 140 -13.77 8.91 17.78
CA GLN A 140 -14.94 8.22 18.27
C GLN A 140 -15.11 6.91 17.52
N GLU A 141 -15.41 5.85 18.26
CA GLU A 141 -15.41 4.47 17.75
C GLU A 141 -16.61 4.17 16.83
N TYR A 142 -17.66 4.99 16.87
CA TYR A 142 -18.93 4.76 16.17
C TYR A 142 -19.34 5.94 15.30
N ILE A 143 -19.84 5.65 14.09
CA ILE A 143 -20.24 6.67 13.11
C ILE A 143 -21.41 7.53 13.60
N TYR A 144 -22.29 6.96 14.43
CA TYR A 144 -23.47 7.66 14.94
C TYR A 144 -23.14 8.86 15.81
N SER A 145 -21.94 8.89 16.39
CA SER A 145 -21.49 9.98 17.24
C SER A 145 -21.09 11.22 16.42
N HIS A 146 -20.83 11.06 15.12
CA HIS A 146 -20.56 12.14 14.17
C HIS A 146 -21.79 12.58 13.37
N LEU A 147 -22.93 11.91 13.55
CA LEU A 147 -24.14 12.15 12.77
C LEU A 147 -25.24 12.79 13.62
N THR A 148 -26.00 13.70 13.02
CA THR A 148 -27.21 14.20 13.66
C THR A 148 -28.24 13.08 13.80
N ALA A 149 -29.10 13.16 14.83
CA ALA A 149 -30.06 12.12 15.19
C ALA A 149 -30.96 11.66 14.01
N VAL A 150 -31.25 12.56 13.06
CA VAL A 150 -32.08 12.29 11.88
C VAL A 150 -31.39 11.32 10.92
N TYR A 151 -30.10 11.52 10.64
CA TYR A 151 -29.34 10.64 9.74
C TYR A 151 -29.03 9.30 10.41
N SER A 152 -28.75 9.30 11.72
CA SER A 152 -28.58 8.07 12.50
C SER A 152 -29.80 7.14 12.42
N LYS A 153 -31.03 7.69 12.41
CA LYS A 153 -32.25 6.90 12.27
C LYS A 153 -32.40 6.29 10.87
N LYS A 154 -32.09 7.05 9.80
CA LYS A 154 -32.15 6.55 8.42
C LYS A 154 -31.16 5.42 8.18
N ILE A 155 -29.91 5.59 8.60
CA ILE A 155 -28.85 4.59 8.43
C ILE A 155 -29.21 3.28 9.17
N LYS A 156 -29.63 3.38 10.43
CA LYS A 156 -30.09 2.21 11.20
C LYS A 156 -31.26 1.48 10.53
N SER A 157 -32.16 2.21 9.87
CA SER A 157 -33.28 1.58 9.15
C SER A 157 -32.79 0.81 7.91
N THR A 158 -31.83 1.35 7.16
CA THR A 158 -31.26 0.69 5.97
C THR A 158 -30.55 -0.62 6.34
N TYR A 159 -29.79 -0.65 7.43
CA TYR A 159 -29.13 -1.87 7.91
C TYR A 159 -30.11 -2.95 8.37
N LYS A 160 -31.27 -2.56 8.93
CA LYS A 160 -32.31 -3.52 9.33
C LYS A 160 -33.03 -4.18 8.15
N THR A 161 -33.06 -3.52 6.99
CA THR A 161 -33.76 -4.02 5.78
C THR A 161 -32.88 -4.91 4.91
N ALA A 162 -31.57 -4.98 5.18
CA ALA A 162 -30.62 -5.82 4.43
C ALA A 162 -30.51 -7.26 4.97
N LEU A 163 -31.38 -7.64 5.92
CA LEU A 163 -31.61 -8.99 6.45
C LEU A 163 -32.93 -9.53 5.89
#